data_AF-A0A1H0NZ14-F1
#
_entry.id   AF-A0A1H0NZ14-F1
#
_cell.length_a   1.000
_cell.length_b   1.000
_cell.length_c   1.000
_cell.angle_alpha   90.00
_cell.angle_beta   90.00
_cell.angle_gamma   90.00
#
_symmetry.space_group_name_H-M   'P 1'
#
loop_
_entity.id
_entity.type
_entity.pdbx_description
1 polymer ?
#
loop_
_entity_poly.entity_id
_entity_poly.type
_entity_poly.pdbx_seq_one_letter_code
_entity_poly.pdbx_strand_id
1 'polypeptide(L)'
;MLLATDHSQSIIGEIVDSQTNTIGYSAYGEQSAQQKVETRLGFNGQLREASFGWYLLGNGYRAYNPRLLRFHSPDSWSPFGGGG
;
A
#
# COMPACT_ATOMS: atom_id res chain seq x y z
N MET A 1 -1.39 19.09 3.01
CA MET A 1 -1.70 18.00 2.08
C MET A 1 -3.12 17.53 2.33
N LEU A 2 -3.90 17.31 1.27
CA LEU A 2 -5.22 16.66 1.33
C LEU A 2 -5.15 15.35 0.56
N LEU A 3 -5.82 14.30 1.05
CA LEU A 3 -5.86 12.98 0.42
C LEU A 3 -7.27 12.64 -0.03
N ALA A 4 -7.41 12.13 -1.26
CA ALA A 4 -8.63 11.54 -1.77
C ALA A 4 -8.55 10.02 -1.61
N THR A 5 -9.63 9.41 -1.13
CA THR A 5 -9.72 7.96 -0.89
C THR A 5 -10.91 7.36 -1.60
N ASP A 6 -10.78 6.08 -1.95
CA ASP A 6 -11.90 5.27 -2.39
C ASP A 6 -12.58 4.54 -1.21
N HIS A 7 -13.56 3.67 -1.51
CA HIS A 7 -14.27 2.89 -0.50
C HIS A 7 -13.37 1.93 0.31
N SER A 8 -12.25 1.50 -0.27
CA SER A 8 -11.26 0.62 0.37
C SER A 8 -10.23 1.39 1.17
N GLN A 9 -10.32 2.73 1.20
CA GLN A 9 -9.34 3.67 1.76
C GLN A 9 -8.04 3.77 0.96
N SER A 10 -8.00 3.24 -0.27
CA SER A 10 -6.85 3.43 -1.16
C SER A 10 -6.72 4.91 -1.53
N ILE A 11 -5.49 5.45 -1.46
CA ILE A 11 -5.23 6.85 -1.81
C ILE A 11 -5.25 7.03 -3.34
N ILE A 12 -6.35 7.49 -3.90
CA ILE A 12 -6.51 7.69 -5.35
C ILE A 12 -6.06 9.07 -5.84
N GLY A 13 -5.71 9.96 -4.90
CA GLY A 13 -5.06 11.22 -5.23
C GLY A 13 -4.61 11.99 -4.01
N GLU A 14 -3.67 12.89 -4.22
CA GLU A 14 -3.18 13.83 -3.21
C GLU A 14 -3.13 15.25 -3.77
N ILE A 15 -3.33 16.22 -2.89
CA ILE A 15 -3.14 17.64 -3.19
C ILE A 15 -2.01 18.17 -2.29
N VAL A 16 -0.92 18.59 -2.93
CA VAL A 16 0.28 19.16 -2.30
C VAL A 16 0.59 20.48 -3.00
N ASP A 17 0.77 21.56 -2.23
CA ASP A 17 1.07 22.90 -2.76
C ASP A 17 0.15 23.36 -3.91
N SER A 18 -1.16 23.07 -3.77
CA SER A 18 -2.20 23.33 -4.78
C SER A 18 -2.07 22.56 -6.10
N GLN A 19 -1.17 21.58 -6.16
CA GLN A 19 -1.05 20.64 -7.28
C GLN A 19 -1.75 19.33 -6.93
N THR A 20 -2.56 18.82 -7.86
CA THR A 20 -3.25 17.54 -7.73
C THR A 20 -2.46 16.45 -8.43
N ASN A 21 -2.15 15.38 -7.69
CA ASN A 21 -1.52 14.18 -8.21
C ASN A 21 -2.52 13.02 -8.11
N THR A 22 -2.84 12.38 -9.24
CA THR A 22 -3.74 11.23 -9.31
C THR A 22 -2.95 9.93 -9.22
N ILE A 23 -3.48 8.95 -8.49
CA ILE A 23 -2.76 7.71 -8.22
C ILE A 23 -3.65 6.53 -8.62
N GLY A 24 -3.07 5.56 -9.33
CA GLY A 24 -3.72 4.31 -9.69
C GLY A 24 -3.12 3.12 -8.95
N TYR A 25 -3.92 2.07 -8.77
CA TYR A 25 -3.46 0.78 -8.25
C TYR A 25 -3.94 -0.35 -9.14
N SER A 26 -3.13 -1.39 -9.28
CA SER A 26 -3.62 -2.69 -9.72
C SER A 26 -4.54 -3.31 -8.67
N ALA A 27 -5.28 -4.37 -9.04
CA ALA A 27 -6.13 -5.12 -8.11
C ALA A 27 -5.37 -5.64 -6.86
N TYR A 28 -4.04 -5.75 -6.95
CA TYR A 28 -3.17 -6.25 -5.88
C TYR A 28 -2.29 -5.16 -5.25
N GLY A 29 -2.56 -3.88 -5.54
CA GLY A 29 -1.94 -2.74 -4.88
C GLY A 29 -0.64 -2.23 -5.52
N GLU A 30 -0.25 -2.74 -6.69
CA GLU A 30 0.91 -2.16 -7.40
C GLU A 30 0.53 -0.76 -7.85
N GLN A 31 1.26 0.23 -7.34
CA GLN A 31 0.97 1.64 -7.57
C GLN A 31 1.50 2.07 -8.93
N SER A 32 0.62 2.63 -9.76
CA SER A 32 1.02 3.43 -10.91
C SER A 32 0.88 4.91 -10.55
N ALA A 33 1.98 5.65 -10.62
CA ALA A 33 1.98 7.09 -10.45
C ALA A 33 2.85 7.74 -11.53
N GLN A 34 2.26 8.66 -12.29
CA GLN A 34 2.98 9.44 -13.30
C GLN A 34 3.91 10.47 -12.67
N GLN A 35 3.63 10.87 -11.42
CA GLN A 35 4.40 11.83 -10.63
C GLN A 35 4.83 11.19 -9.31
N LYS A 36 5.84 11.80 -8.67
CA LYS A 36 6.25 11.38 -7.32
C LYS A 36 5.07 11.53 -6.37
N VAL A 37 4.76 10.48 -5.62
CA VAL A 37 3.75 10.50 -4.56
C VAL A 37 4.44 10.93 -3.26
N GLU A 38 3.93 11.98 -2.62
CA GLU A 38 4.51 12.53 -1.39
C GLU A 38 4.00 11.82 -0.14
N THR A 39 2.74 11.38 -0.14
CA THR A 39 2.23 10.54 0.95
C THR A 39 2.88 9.15 0.96
N ARG A 40 3.06 8.59 2.15
CA ARG A 40 3.45 7.19 2.31
C ARG A 40 2.25 6.25 2.46
N LEU A 41 1.04 6.77 2.57
CA LEU A 41 -0.17 5.94 2.57
C LEU A 41 -0.56 5.60 1.13
N GLY A 42 -0.95 4.36 0.88
CA GLY A 42 -1.31 3.93 -0.47
C GLY A 42 -2.52 3.02 -0.48
N PHE A 43 -2.38 1.85 -1.13
CA PHE A 43 -3.44 0.85 -1.24
C PHE A 43 -4.02 0.45 0.12
N ASN A 44 -5.34 0.36 0.21
CA ASN A 44 -6.11 0.08 1.44
C ASN A 44 -5.75 0.97 2.64
N GLY A 45 -5.29 2.20 2.38
CA GLY A 45 -4.83 3.13 3.41
C GLY A 45 -3.56 2.67 4.13
N GLN A 46 -2.82 1.70 3.58
CA GLN A 46 -1.69 1.07 4.25
C GLN A 46 -0.39 1.82 3.97
N LEU A 47 0.54 1.75 4.93
CA LEU A 47 1.86 2.33 4.77
C LEU A 47 2.63 1.60 3.67
N ARG A 48 3.01 2.35 2.63
CA ARG A 48 3.89 1.93 1.56
C ARG A 48 5.34 2.24 1.94
N GLU A 49 6.16 1.20 1.98
CA GLU A 49 7.60 1.29 2.17
C GLU A 49 8.25 1.98 0.96
N ALA A 50 9.23 2.85 1.22
CA ALA A 50 9.76 3.79 0.24
C ALA A 50 10.71 3.13 -0.78
N SER A 51 11.50 2.14 -0.36
CA SER A 51 12.53 1.50 -1.19
C SER A 51 11.95 0.49 -2.17
N PHE A 52 11.03 -0.36 -1.73
CA PHE A 52 10.53 -1.48 -2.51
C PHE A 52 9.06 -1.37 -2.89
N GLY A 53 8.32 -0.42 -2.30
CA GLY A 53 6.89 -0.24 -2.58
C GLY A 53 6.01 -1.31 -1.97
N TRP A 54 6.48 -2.00 -0.93
CA TRP A 54 5.73 -3.00 -0.19
C TRP A 54 4.76 -2.36 0.80
N TYR A 55 3.74 -3.10 1.21
CA TYR A 55 2.80 -2.65 2.24
C TYR A 55 3.03 -3.41 3.55
N LEU A 56 3.06 -2.70 4.66
CA LEU A 56 3.20 -3.30 5.99
C LEU A 56 1.82 -3.59 6.61
N LEU A 57 1.23 -4.72 6.21
CA LEU A 57 -0.14 -5.10 6.56
C LEU A 57 -0.24 -5.78 7.93
N GLY A 58 -1.47 -5.86 8.45
CA GLY A 58 -1.73 -6.46 9.75
C GLY A 58 -1.13 -5.61 10.88
N ASN A 59 -1.26 -4.29 10.79
CA ASN A 59 -0.65 -3.34 11.73
C ASN A 59 0.89 -3.47 11.79
N GLY A 60 1.54 -3.56 10.63
CA GLY A 60 2.99 -3.72 10.54
C GLY A 60 3.50 -5.15 10.72
N TYR A 61 2.61 -6.12 10.91
CA TYR A 61 2.96 -7.51 11.18
C TYR A 61 3.70 -8.19 10.03
N ARG A 62 3.27 -7.99 8.78
CA ARG A 62 3.89 -8.62 7.62
C ARG A 62 4.06 -7.67 6.45
N ALA A 63 5.21 -7.77 5.80
CA ALA A 63 5.49 -7.10 4.54
C ALA A 63 4.82 -7.86 3.37
N TYR A 64 3.85 -7.21 2.74
CA TYR A 64 3.17 -7.67 1.53
C TYR A 64 3.80 -7.02 0.29
N ASN A 65 4.13 -7.84 -0.70
CA ASN A 65 4.72 -7.42 -1.96
C ASN A 65 3.65 -7.44 -3.06
N PRO A 66 3.18 -6.27 -3.54
CA PRO A 66 2.15 -6.19 -4.57
C PRO A 66 2.60 -6.67 -5.95
N ARG A 67 3.91 -6.83 -6.20
CA ARG A 67 4.44 -7.38 -7.46
C ARG A 67 4.50 -8.90 -7.45
N LEU A 68 4.81 -9.49 -6.28
CA LEU A 68 4.84 -10.93 -6.09
C LEU A 68 3.50 -11.50 -5.58
N LEU A 69 2.54 -10.63 -5.27
CA LEU A 69 1.20 -10.98 -4.80
C LEU A 69 1.22 -11.81 -3.50
N ARG A 70 2.23 -11.63 -2.64
CA ARG A 70 2.44 -12.46 -1.44
C ARG A 70 3.16 -11.72 -0.32
N PHE A 71 3.10 -12.29 0.89
CA PHE A 71 3.90 -11.88 2.04
C PHE A 71 5.33 -12.41 1.97
N HIS A 72 6.27 -11.68 2.57
CA HIS A 72 7.67 -12.09 2.68
C HIS A 72 7.97 -13.03 3.87
N SER A 73 6.96 -13.34 4.69
CA SER A 73 7.06 -14.28 5.80
C SER A 73 5.77 -15.11 5.95
N PRO A 74 5.87 -16.33 6.51
CA PRO A 74 4.71 -17.10 6.95
C PRO A 74 3.91 -16.35 8.02
N ASP A 75 2.66 -16.78 8.24
CA ASP A 75 1.82 -16.28 9.32
C ASP A 75 2.16 -16.99 10.63
N SER A 76 2.99 -16.36 11.48
CA SER A 76 3.30 -16.87 12.81
C SER A 76 2.11 -16.81 13.78
N TRP A 77 1.04 -16.08 13.47
CA TRP A 77 -0.20 -16.07 14.22
C TRP A 77 -1.25 -17.00 13.63
N SER A 78 -0.90 -17.75 12.57
CA SER A 78 -1.81 -18.74 12.01
C SER A 78 -2.19 -19.77 13.07
N PRO A 79 -3.49 -20.12 13.19
CA PRO A 79 -3.92 -21.23 14.02
C PRO A 79 -3.42 -22.59 13.51
N PHE A 80 -2.86 -22.64 12.29
CA PHE A 80 -2.29 -23.83 11.65
C PHE A 80 -0.75 -23.88 11.73
N GLY A 81 -0.12 -22.97 12.50
CA GLY A 81 1.32 -22.95 12.74
C GLY A 81 2.14 -22.51 11.52
N GLY A 82 3.36 -23.03 11.38
CA GLY A 82 4.32 -22.62 10.34
C GLY A 82 3.89 -22.89 8.89
N GLY A 83 2.77 -23.58 8.68
CA GLY A 83 2.20 -23.88 7.36
C GLY A 83 1.19 -22.85 6.85
N GLY A 84 0.71 -21.94 7.71
CA GLY A 84 -0.44 -21.13 7.37
C GLY A 84 -1.74 -21.90 7.44
#